data_AF-A0A921FUZ6-F1
#
_entry.id   AF-A0A921FUZ6-F1
#
_cell.length_a   1.000
_cell.length_b   1.000
_cell.length_c   1.000
_cell.angle_alpha   90.00
_cell.angle_beta   90.00
_cell.angle_gamma   90.00
#
_symmetry.space_group_name_H-M   'P 1'
#
loop_
_entity.id
_entity.type
_entity.pdbx_description
1 polymer ?
#
loop_
_entity_poly.entity_id
_entity_poly.type
_entity_poly.pdbx_seq_one_letter_code
_entity_poly.pdbx_strand_id
1 'polypeptide(L)'
;MDYAQLLNEVKMRSDDEVKIIAKQYGLDFSKSEIRALRPLLDEISFHWLFTGIPEMFINKVRVAIGDKKTEILFKKYLDSTK
;
A
#
# COMPACT_ATOMS: atom_id res chain seq x y z
N MET A 1 1.78 -13.24 14.59
CA MET A 1 0.57 -12.53 14.14
C MET A 1 0.34 -12.91 12.70
N ASP A 2 -0.87 -13.35 12.35
CA ASP A 2 -1.19 -13.81 11.00
C ASP A 2 -1.33 -12.58 10.08
N TYR A 3 -0.45 -12.47 9.09
CA TYR A 3 -0.42 -11.36 8.12
C TYR A 3 -1.76 -11.25 7.35
N ALA A 4 -2.47 -12.36 7.17
CA ALA A 4 -3.78 -12.38 6.53
C ALA A 4 -4.84 -11.66 7.38
N GLN A 5 -4.77 -11.78 8.72
CA GLN A 5 -5.66 -11.09 9.64
C GLN A 5 -5.46 -9.58 9.60
N LEU A 6 -4.20 -9.11 9.57
CA LEU A 6 -3.86 -7.70 9.45
C LEU A 6 -4.40 -7.09 8.15
N LEU A 7 -4.24 -7.80 7.03
CA LEU A 7 -4.74 -7.37 5.72
C LEU A 7 -6.28 -7.30 5.71
N ASN A 8 -6.97 -8.27 6.31
CA ASN A 8 -8.42 -8.25 6.42
C ASN A 8 -8.92 -7.11 7.32
N GLU A 9 -8.25 -6.85 8.44
CA GLU A 9 -8.57 -5.70 9.28
C GLU A 9 -8.40 -4.39 8.52
N VAL A 10 -7.28 -4.19 7.82
CA VAL A 10 -7.04 -2.99 7.01
C VAL A 10 -8.06 -2.83 5.89
N LYS A 11 -8.49 -3.93 5.26
CA LYS A 11 -9.57 -3.92 4.25
C LYS A 11 -10.92 -3.51 4.86
N MET A 12 -11.20 -3.96 6.08
CA MET A 12 -12.44 -3.68 6.81
C MET A 12 -12.45 -2.30 7.50
N ARG A 13 -11.29 -1.65 7.65
CA ARG A 13 -11.16 -0.32 8.24
C ARG A 13 -11.70 0.75 7.31
N SER A 14 -12.27 1.80 7.90
CA SER A 14 -12.86 2.91 7.16
C SER A 14 -11.78 3.75 6.45
N ASP A 15 -12.14 4.43 5.36
CA ASP A 15 -11.21 5.29 4.60
C ASP A 15 -10.51 6.32 5.52
N ASP A 16 -11.23 6.81 6.53
CA ASP A 16 -10.72 7.76 7.52
C ASP A 16 -9.66 7.13 8.44
N GLU A 17 -9.81 5.86 8.84
CA GLU A 17 -8.81 5.16 9.66
C GLU A 17 -7.54 4.88 8.87
N VAL A 18 -7.69 4.43 7.61
CA VAL A 18 -6.54 4.21 6.72
C VAL A 18 -5.80 5.52 6.47
N LYS A 19 -6.52 6.64 6.37
CA LYS A 19 -5.92 7.97 6.25
C LYS A 19 -5.12 8.34 7.50
N ILE A 20 -5.65 8.08 8.70
CA ILE A 20 -4.95 8.34 9.96
C ILE A 20 -3.66 7.51 10.03
N ILE A 21 -3.74 6.22 9.72
CA ILE A 21 -2.59 5.31 9.72
C ILE A 21 -1.55 5.79 8.71
N ALA A 22 -1.94 6.05 7.46
CA ALA A 22 -1.03 6.55 6.44
C ALA A 22 -0.33 7.85 6.87
N LYS A 23 -1.07 8.76 7.50
CA LYS A 23 -0.53 10.03 8.02
C LYS A 23 0.51 9.80 9.12
N GLN A 24 0.34 8.79 9.97
CA GLN A 24 1.36 8.39 10.97
C GLN A 24 2.66 7.92 10.31
N TYR A 25 2.58 7.29 9.14
CA TYR A 25 3.76 6.91 8.34
C TYR A 25 4.32 8.07 7.49
N GLY A 26 3.75 9.27 7.60
CA GLY A 26 4.15 10.46 6.84
C GLY A 26 3.63 10.49 5.40
N LEU A 27 2.58 9.72 5.11
CA LEU A 27 1.94 9.65 3.79
C LEU A 27 0.55 10.28 3.87
N ASP A 28 0.34 11.41 3.19
CA ASP A 28 -0.97 12.05 3.13
C ASP A 28 -1.75 11.54 1.91
N PHE A 29 -2.64 10.57 2.15
CA PHE A 29 -3.58 10.06 1.15
C PHE A 29 -4.96 10.69 1.29
N SER A 30 -5.55 11.03 0.16
CA SER A 30 -6.96 11.36 0.04
C SER A 30 -7.82 10.10 0.10
N LYS A 31 -9.12 10.26 0.40
CA LYS A 31 -10.07 9.15 0.41
C LYS A 31 -10.15 8.43 -0.94
N SER A 32 -10.02 9.17 -2.04
CA SER A 32 -10.03 8.63 -3.40
C SER A 32 -8.81 7.74 -3.67
N GLU A 33 -7.63 8.18 -3.23
CA GLU A 33 -6.39 7.40 -3.34
C GLU A 33 -6.46 6.12 -2.51
N ILE A 34 -6.98 6.20 -1.29
CA ILE A 34 -7.19 5.02 -0.42
C ILE A 34 -8.13 4.01 -1.07
N ARG A 35 -9.23 4.48 -1.68
CA ARG A 35 -10.16 3.62 -2.41
C ARG A 35 -9.53 2.98 -3.64
N ALA A 36 -8.66 3.70 -4.34
CA ALA A 36 -7.94 3.17 -5.49
C ALA A 36 -6.88 2.14 -5.10
N LEU A 37 -6.27 2.29 -3.92
CA LEU A 37 -5.31 1.32 -3.38
C LEU A 37 -5.96 0.04 -2.85
N ARG A 38 -7.19 0.11 -2.32
CA ARG A 38 -7.90 -1.07 -1.77
C ARG A 38 -7.87 -2.31 -2.68
N PRO A 39 -8.30 -2.26 -3.96
CA PRO A 39 -8.28 -3.44 -4.82
C PRO A 39 -6.85 -3.93 -5.11
N LEU A 40 -5.84 -3.08 -5.02
CA LEU A 40 -4.44 -3.49 -5.20
C LEU A 40 -3.94 -4.32 -4.02
N LEU A 41 -4.49 -4.13 -2.81
CA LEU A 41 -4.15 -4.96 -1.65
C LEU A 41 -4.56 -6.43 -1.86
N ASP A 42 -5.60 -6.68 -2.67
CA ASP A 42 -6.08 -8.02 -3.01
C ASP A 42 -5.14 -8.74 -3.99
N GLU A 43 -4.42 -7.98 -4.82
CA GLU A 43 -3.46 -8.53 -5.78
C GLU A 43 -2.12 -8.89 -5.14
N ILE A 44 -1.88 -8.49 -3.89
CA ILE A 44 -0.63 -8.78 -3.18
C ILE A 44 -0.47 -10.29 -3.00
N SER A 45 0.62 -10.83 -3.55
CA SER A 45 1.01 -12.23 -3.37
C SER A 45 2.23 -12.33 -2.47
N PHE A 46 2.18 -13.23 -1.47
CA PHE A 46 3.33 -13.54 -0.61
C PHE A 46 4.56 -14.03 -1.37
N HIS A 47 4.38 -14.57 -2.59
CA HIS A 47 5.47 -15.02 -3.45
C HIS A 47 6.39 -13.86 -3.87
N TRP A 48 5.88 -12.62 -3.90
CA TRP A 48 6.64 -11.42 -4.24
C TRP A 48 7.73 -11.07 -3.22
N LEU A 49 7.66 -11.65 -2.01
CA LEU A 49 8.77 -11.55 -1.05
C LEU A 49 10.03 -12.26 -1.57
N PHE A 50 9.88 -13.25 -2.45
CA PHE A 50 10.98 -14.01 -3.03
C PHE A 50 11.28 -13.58 -4.47
N THR A 51 10.26 -13.26 -5.26
CA THR A 51 10.41 -12.90 -6.68
C THR A 51 10.56 -11.40 -6.93
N GLY A 52 10.33 -10.58 -5.91
CA GLY A 52 10.12 -9.14 -6.08
C GLY A 52 8.69 -8.81 -6.53
N ILE A 53 8.35 -7.52 -6.41
CA ILE A 53 7.04 -6.97 -6.78
C ILE A 53 7.02 -6.74 -8.30
N PRO A 54 5.98 -7.23 -9.03
CA PRO A 54 5.88 -7.03 -10.48
C PRO A 54 5.80 -5.55 -10.86
N GLU A 55 6.50 -5.16 -11.93
CA GLU A 55 6.50 -3.77 -12.40
C GLU A 55 5.09 -3.27 -12.79
N MET A 56 4.25 -4.17 -13.33
CA MET A 56 2.85 -3.88 -13.61
C MET A 56 2.08 -3.45 -12.35
N PHE A 57 2.37 -4.06 -11.19
CA PHE A 57 1.75 -3.70 -9.92
C PHE A 57 2.23 -2.32 -9.45
N ILE A 58 3.54 -2.03 -9.56
CA ILE A 58 4.10 -0.72 -9.25
C ILE A 58 3.42 0.36 -10.10
N ASN A 59 3.18 0.08 -11.38
CA ASN A 59 2.50 1.00 -12.28
C ASN A 59 1.03 1.23 -11.89
N LYS A 60 0.31 0.21 -11.42
CA LYS A 60 -1.06 0.39 -10.88
C LYS A 60 -1.07 1.28 -9.66
N VAL A 61 -0.12 1.10 -8.74
CA VAL A 61 0.04 1.98 -7.56
C VAL A 61 0.33 3.41 -8.02
N ARG A 62 1.22 3.60 -8.99
CA ARG A 62 1.53 4.90 -9.62
C ARG A 62 0.29 5.58 -10.19
N VAL A 63 -0.58 4.86 -10.89
CA VAL A 63 -1.85 5.40 -11.39
C VAL A 63 -2.80 5.77 -10.25
N ALA A 64 -2.80 5.02 -9.16
CA ALA A 64 -3.70 5.24 -8.02
C ALA A 64 -3.34 6.47 -7.17
N ILE A 65 -2.05 6.70 -6.91
CA ILE A 65 -1.58 7.76 -5.96
C ILE A 65 -0.62 8.78 -6.56
N GLY A 66 -0.24 8.60 -7.83
CA GLY A 66 0.71 9.45 -8.53
C GLY A 66 2.18 9.10 -8.26
N ASP A 67 3.03 9.41 -9.24
CA ASP A 67 4.47 9.11 -9.24
C ASP A 67 5.20 9.45 -7.94
N LYS A 68 5.06 10.71 -7.48
CA LYS A 68 5.78 11.19 -6.30
C LYS A 68 5.46 10.37 -5.05
N LYS A 69 4.18 10.07 -4.82
CA LYS A 69 3.76 9.33 -3.62
C LYS A 69 4.17 7.87 -3.71
N THR A 70 4.10 7.27 -4.90
CA THR A 70 4.58 5.91 -5.16
C THR A 70 6.07 5.79 -4.86
N GLU A 71 6.88 6.71 -5.37
CA GLU A 71 8.33 6.69 -5.13
C GLU A 71 8.67 6.80 -3.64
N ILE A 72 7.99 7.70 -2.90
CA ILE A 72 8.15 7.82 -1.44
C ILE A 72 7.72 6.52 -0.72
N LEU A 73 6.60 5.92 -1.13
CA LEU A 73 6.07 4.69 -0.54
C LEU A 73 7.05 3.52 -0.71
N PHE A 74 7.54 3.29 -1.93
CA PHE A 74 8.48 2.22 -2.23
C PHE A 74 9.86 2.48 -1.62
N LYS A 75 10.32 3.73 -1.58
CA LYS A 75 11.56 4.09 -0.89
C LYS A 75 11.49 3.76 0.59
N LYS A 76 10.41 4.14 1.27
CA LYS A 76 10.18 3.78 2.68
C LYS A 76 10.14 2.26 2.87
N TYR A 77 9.48 1.53 1.98
CA TYR A 77 9.43 0.06 2.04
C TYR A 77 10.84 -0.57 1.96
N LEU A 78 11.67 -0.11 1.02
CA LEU A 78 13.05 -0.58 0.85
C LEU A 78 13.97 -0.19 2.02
N ASP A 79 13.82 1.03 2.56
CA ASP A 79 14.59 1.46 3.74
C ASP A 79 14.19 0.69 5.01
N SER A 80 12.94 0.21 5.09
CA SER A 80 12.42 -0.56 6.23
C SER A 80 12.85 -2.03 6.21
N THR A 81 13.43 -2.50 5.10
CA THR A 81 13.91 -3.88 4.92
C THR A 81 15.44 -4.02 5.07
N LYS A 82 16.14 -2.94 5.45
CA LYS A 82 17.57 -2.93 5.79
C LYS A 82 17.84 -3.12 7.27
#